data_AF-A0A0C9T934-F1
#
_entry.id   AF-A0A0C9T934-F1
#
_cell.length_a   1.000
_cell.length_b   1.000
_cell.length_c   1.000
_cell.angle_alpha   90.00
_cell.angle_beta   90.00
_cell.angle_gamma   90.00
#
_symmetry.space_group_name_H-M   'P 1'
#
loop_
_entity.id
_entity.type
_entity.pdbx_description
1 polymer ?
#
loop_
_entity_poly.entity_id
_entity_poly.type
_entity_poly.pdbx_seq_one_letter_code
_entity_poly.pdbx_strand_id
1 'polypeptide(L)'
;AQEVALADIHWEPLSFHSPKLHYRGQELRVSEYLVKDGLLRKARTFIAGDGIQYKWKYDSLKKFTLHDSSRNLIVESHKNHQDDAEDYDIDVRPAGMSILDDIIVSFVIMRHQEMEHKRTTEGETFDIAGQAGPVRGVTVPPKWT
;
A
#
# COMPACT_ATOMS: atom_id res chain seq x y z
N ALA A 1 27.42 9.46 -9.20
CA ALA A 1 26.84 9.33 -7.85
C ALA A 1 25.79 8.24 -7.93
N GLN A 2 25.89 7.18 -7.12
CA GLN A 2 24.77 6.23 -6.99
C GLN A 2 23.66 6.96 -6.22
N GLU A 3 22.47 6.99 -6.81
CA GLU A 3 21.27 7.45 -6.14
C GLU A 3 21.02 6.54 -4.93
N VAL A 4 21.05 7.10 -3.72
CA VAL A 4 20.84 6.33 -2.49
C VAL A 4 19.33 6.17 -2.32
N ALA A 5 18.79 5.08 -2.85
CA ALA A 5 17.38 4.74 -2.67
C ALA A 5 17.10 4.41 -1.19
N LEU A 6 16.01 4.98 -0.65
CA LEU A 6 15.60 4.77 0.74
C LEU A 6 15.13 3.33 0.99
N ALA A 7 14.37 2.77 0.05
CA ALA A 7 13.95 1.38 0.03
C ALA A 7 13.81 0.90 -1.42
N ASP A 8 13.95 -0.40 -1.62
CA ASP A 8 13.71 -1.07 -2.90
C ASP A 8 12.70 -2.20 -2.71
N ILE A 9 11.67 -2.25 -3.55
CA ILE A 9 10.56 -3.19 -3.44
C ILE A 9 10.39 -3.93 -4.76
N HIS A 10 10.62 -5.24 -4.72
CA HIS A 10 10.47 -6.10 -5.87
C HIS A 10 9.08 -6.73 -5.90
N TRP A 11 8.19 -6.11 -6.67
CA TRP A 11 6.83 -6.59 -6.93
C TRP A 11 6.85 -7.67 -8.02
N GLU A 12 6.89 -8.94 -7.63
CA GLU A 12 6.79 -10.04 -8.59
C GLU A 12 5.31 -10.38 -8.88
N PRO A 13 4.82 -10.23 -10.13
CA PRO A 13 3.39 -10.36 -10.46
C PRO A 13 2.82 -11.79 -10.38
N LEU A 14 3.67 -12.82 -10.27
CA LEU A 14 3.29 -14.24 -10.33
C LEU A 14 3.72 -15.05 -9.10
N SER A 15 4.14 -14.37 -8.04
CA SER A 15 4.60 -15.02 -6.81
C SER A 15 3.43 -15.28 -5.85
N PHE A 16 3.22 -16.54 -5.45
CA PHE A 16 2.35 -16.90 -4.31
C PHE A 16 2.89 -16.37 -2.96
N HIS A 17 4.09 -15.80 -2.96
CA HIS A 17 4.77 -15.27 -1.78
C HIS A 17 4.72 -13.75 -1.77
N SER A 18 4.77 -13.18 -0.56
CA SER A 18 4.88 -11.73 -0.38
C SER A 18 6.11 -11.17 -1.12
N PRO A 19 5.99 -9.96 -1.74
CA PRO A 19 7.09 -9.22 -2.36
C PRO A 19 8.30 -9.08 -1.44
N LYS A 20 9.49 -9.00 -2.04
CA LYS A 20 10.74 -8.71 -1.33
C LYS A 20 10.90 -7.20 -1.13
N LEU A 21 11.39 -6.82 0.03
CA LEU A 21 11.68 -5.46 0.46
C LEU A 21 13.14 -5.40 0.92
N HIS A 22 13.93 -4.54 0.29
CA HIS A 22 15.25 -4.16 0.78
C HIS A 22 15.14 -2.81 1.46
N TYR A 23 15.33 -2.78 2.77
CA TYR A 23 15.20 -1.57 3.57
C TYR A 23 16.14 -1.61 4.77
N ARG A 24 16.83 -0.49 5.03
CA ARG A 24 17.83 -0.37 6.12
C ARG A 24 18.91 -1.46 6.11
N GLY A 25 19.35 -1.86 4.92
CA GLY A 25 20.37 -2.91 4.75
C GLY A 25 19.89 -4.33 5.07
N GLN A 26 18.57 -4.53 5.24
CA GLN A 26 17.97 -5.85 5.44
C GLN A 26 17.12 -6.24 4.24
N GLU A 27 17.19 -7.52 3.84
CA GLU A 27 16.25 -8.13 2.90
C GLU A 27 15.14 -8.81 3.71
N LEU A 28 13.91 -8.35 3.53
CA LEU A 28 12.71 -8.77 4.23
C LEU A 28 11.63 -9.15 3.21
N ARG A 29 10.59 -9.84 3.63
CA ARG A 29 9.31 -9.84 2.91
C ARG A 29 8.44 -8.68 3.38
N VAL A 30 7.65 -8.11 2.46
CA VAL A 30 6.63 -7.10 2.80
C VAL A 30 5.67 -7.60 3.89
N SER A 31 5.33 -8.88 3.92
CA SER A 31 4.48 -9.48 4.96
C SER A 31 5.16 -9.62 6.32
N GLU A 32 6.48 -9.66 6.37
CA GLU A 32 7.28 -9.71 7.60
C GLU A 32 7.46 -8.30 8.15
N TYR A 33 7.72 -7.33 7.27
CA TYR A 33 7.84 -5.92 7.64
C TYR A 33 6.48 -5.29 8.03
N LEU A 34 5.46 -5.49 7.20
CA LEU A 34 4.13 -4.88 7.34
C LEU A 34 3.05 -5.94 7.51
N VAL A 35 2.95 -6.41 8.74
CA VAL A 35 2.14 -7.55 9.16
C VAL A 35 0.65 -7.21 9.09
N LYS A 36 -0.16 -8.15 8.57
CA LYS A 36 -1.63 -8.03 8.60
C LYS A 36 -2.12 -8.07 10.04
N ASP A 37 -2.97 -7.12 10.41
CA ASP A 37 -3.55 -7.09 11.76
C ASP A 37 -5.05 -7.38 11.71
N GLY A 38 -5.43 -8.54 12.24
CA GLY A 38 -6.80 -9.06 12.26
C GLY A 38 -7.25 -9.73 10.95
N LEU A 39 -8.55 -10.03 10.89
CA LEU A 39 -9.21 -10.68 9.73
C LEU A 39 -9.50 -9.69 8.58
N LEU A 40 -9.50 -8.40 8.88
CA LEU A 40 -9.80 -7.35 7.91
C LEU A 40 -8.50 -6.87 7.25
N ARG A 41 -8.43 -6.98 5.93
CA ARG A 41 -7.25 -6.62 5.10
C ARG A 41 -6.84 -5.14 5.17
N LYS A 42 -7.61 -4.32 5.88
CA LYS A 42 -7.51 -2.86 5.93
C LYS A 42 -6.58 -2.33 7.03
N ALA A 43 -6.11 -3.20 7.92
CA ALA A 43 -5.22 -2.81 9.01
C ALA A 43 -3.91 -3.59 8.96
N ARG A 44 -2.80 -2.89 9.21
CA ARG A 44 -1.47 -3.47 9.24
C ARG A 44 -0.61 -2.81 10.30
N THR A 45 0.36 -3.57 10.80
CA THR A 45 1.28 -3.10 11.83
C THR A 45 2.72 -3.34 11.42
N PHE A 46 3.60 -2.46 11.87
CA PHE A 46 5.05 -2.62 11.74
C PHE A 46 5.75 -2.10 12.99
N ILE A 47 7.01 -2.50 13.17
CA ILE A 47 7.90 -1.94 14.19
C ILE A 47 8.82 -0.94 13.49
N ALA A 48 8.83 0.31 13.95
CA ALA A 48 9.66 1.36 13.36
C ALA A 48 11.10 1.31 13.89
N GLY A 49 11.96 2.20 13.40
CA GLY A 49 13.38 2.26 13.80
C GLY A 49 13.62 2.61 15.27
N ASP A 50 12.64 3.21 15.92
CA ASP A 50 12.64 3.51 17.35
C ASP A 50 12.23 2.31 18.23
N GLY A 51 11.88 1.18 17.61
CA GLY A 51 11.43 -0.02 18.31
C GLY A 51 9.97 0.00 18.75
N ILE A 52 9.20 1.04 18.39
CA ILE A 52 7.79 1.17 18.74
C ILE A 52 6.92 0.54 17.64
N GLN A 53 5.81 -0.09 18.05
CA GLN A 53 4.81 -0.61 17.13
C GLN A 53 3.85 0.48 16.68
N TYR A 54 3.63 0.54 15.37
CA TYR A 54 2.66 1.43 14.74
C TYR A 54 1.62 0.64 13.95
N LYS A 55 0.43 1.23 13.79
CA LYS A 55 -0.71 0.61 13.12
C LYS A 55 -1.30 1.52 12.04
N TRP A 56 -1.18 1.07 10.80
CA TRP A 56 -1.92 1.61 9.67
C TRP A 56 -3.36 1.11 9.68
N LYS A 57 -4.29 2.01 9.32
CA LYS A 57 -5.68 1.71 9.00
C LYS A 57 -6.04 2.41 7.68
N TYR A 58 -6.77 1.68 6.85
CA TYR A 58 -7.43 2.21 5.67
C TYR A 58 -8.95 2.15 5.89
N ASP A 59 -9.61 3.30 5.90
CA ASP A 59 -11.04 3.37 6.20
C ASP A 59 -11.93 3.30 4.94
N SER A 60 -13.25 3.38 5.12
CA SER A 60 -14.22 3.39 4.02
C SER A 60 -14.20 4.67 3.18
N LEU A 61 -13.61 5.75 3.69
CA LEU A 61 -13.46 7.03 2.98
C LEU A 61 -12.17 7.07 2.16
N LYS A 62 -11.52 5.92 1.99
CA LYS A 62 -10.23 5.77 1.31
C LYS A 62 -9.10 6.54 2.00
N LYS A 63 -9.20 6.73 3.32
CA LYS A 63 -8.21 7.46 4.11
C LYS A 63 -7.26 6.50 4.81
N PHE A 64 -5.97 6.77 4.71
CA PHE A 64 -4.92 6.10 5.47
C PHE A 64 -4.63 6.89 6.75
N THR A 65 -4.56 6.18 7.87
CA THR A 65 -4.18 6.74 9.16
C THR A 65 -3.18 5.84 9.88
N LEU A 66 -2.15 6.44 10.47
CA LEU A 66 -1.15 5.75 11.27
C LEU A 66 -1.31 6.12 12.75
N HIS A 67 -1.32 5.12 13.62
CA HIS A 67 -1.38 5.32 15.05
C HIS A 67 -0.21 4.64 15.76
N ASP A 68 0.22 5.22 16.88
CA ASP A 68 1.16 4.56 17.80
C ASP A 68 0.46 3.49 18.67
N SER A 69 1.22 2.85 19.57
CA SER A 69 0.72 1.85 20.52
C SER A 69 -0.32 2.39 21.50
N SER A 70 -0.28 3.70 21.78
CA SER A 70 -1.23 4.41 22.64
C SER A 70 -2.45 4.94 21.88
N ARG A 71 -2.57 4.62 20.58
CA ARG A 71 -3.63 5.06 19.66
C ARG A 71 -3.62 6.56 19.38
N ASN A 72 -2.50 7.25 19.59
CA ASN A 72 -2.34 8.63 19.13
C ASN A 72 -2.19 8.64 17.61
N LEU A 73 -2.83 9.59 16.94
CA LEU A 73 -2.70 9.79 15.50
C LEU A 73 -1.32 10.37 15.18
N ILE A 74 -0.57 9.68 14.32
CA ILE A 74 0.78 10.06 13.89
C ILE A 74 0.77 10.56 12.46
N VAL A 75 0.01 9.90 11.58
CA VAL A 75 -0.09 10.28 10.16
C VAL A 75 -1.53 10.21 9.73
N GLU A 76 -1.91 11.15 8.88
CA GLU A 76 -3.20 11.19 8.23
C GLU A 76 -3.03 11.49 6.75
N SER A 77 -3.65 10.71 5.87
CA SER A 77 -3.65 11.01 4.44
C SER A 77 -4.83 11.89 4.04
N HIS A 78 -4.61 12.73 3.04
CA HIS A 78 -5.63 13.54 2.39
C HIS A 78 -5.62 13.25 0.90
N LYS A 79 -6.79 13.03 0.30
CA LYS A 79 -6.91 12.97 -1.15
C LYS A 79 -6.84 14.40 -1.68
N ASN A 80 -5.95 14.66 -2.61
CA ASN A 80 -6.00 15.92 -3.33
C ASN A 80 -7.18 15.85 -4.31
N HIS A 81 -8.13 16.78 -4.17
CA HIS A 81 -9.35 16.80 -4.98
C HIS A 81 -9.15 17.44 -6.37
N GLN A 82 -7.95 17.93 -6.67
CA GLN A 82 -7.69 18.75 -7.86
C GLN A 82 -7.12 17.99 -9.06
N ASP A 83 -6.61 16.77 -8.89
CA ASP A 83 -6.04 15.99 -9.98
C ASP A 83 -6.79 14.66 -10.19
N ASP A 84 -7.00 14.28 -11.45
CA ASP A 84 -7.53 12.96 -11.84
C ASP A 84 -6.55 11.81 -11.49
N ALA A 85 -5.33 12.15 -11.08
CA ALA A 85 -4.40 11.23 -10.45
C ALA A 85 -4.83 11.00 -8.99
N GLU A 86 -4.92 9.75 -8.53
CA GLU A 86 -5.22 9.42 -7.12
C GLU A 86 -4.06 9.78 -6.18
N ASP A 87 -3.65 11.04 -6.16
CA ASP A 87 -2.55 11.55 -5.37
C ASP A 87 -2.98 11.78 -3.92
N TYR A 88 -2.09 11.35 -3.02
CA TYR A 88 -2.28 11.42 -1.60
C TYR A 88 -1.20 12.31 -1.02
N ASP A 89 -1.63 13.32 -0.28
CA ASP A 89 -0.80 14.04 0.66
C ASP A 89 -0.85 13.31 2.00
N ILE A 90 0.27 13.27 2.73
CA ILE A 90 0.33 12.72 4.08
C ILE A 90 0.78 13.80 5.07
N ASP A 91 -0.06 14.06 6.06
CA ASP A 91 0.24 14.95 7.16
C ASP A 91 0.86 14.16 8.30
N VAL A 92 2.15 14.41 8.55
CA VAL A 92 2.92 13.76 9.62
C VAL A 92 2.96 14.66 10.84
N ARG A 93 2.47 14.17 11.99
CA ARG A 93 2.56 14.88 13.26
C ARG A 93 4.02 14.92 13.75
N PRO A 94 4.41 15.91 14.58
CA PRO A 94 5.79 16.01 15.09
C PRO A 94 6.33 14.72 15.72
N ALA A 95 5.48 13.95 16.40
CA ALA A 95 5.83 12.67 17.01
C ALA A 95 6.24 11.57 16.00
N GLY A 96 5.88 11.71 14.72
CA GLY A 96 6.26 10.79 13.65
C GLY A 96 7.52 11.19 12.90
N MET A 97 8.08 12.38 13.16
CA MET A 97 9.21 12.89 12.37
C MET A 97 10.48 12.07 12.52
N SER A 98 10.70 11.44 13.69
CA SER A 98 11.85 10.57 13.93
C SER A 98 11.81 9.25 13.15
N ILE A 99 10.65 8.87 12.63
CA ILE A 99 10.43 7.62 11.89
C ILE A 99 9.90 7.88 10.47
N LEU A 100 10.19 9.06 9.91
CA LEU A 100 9.64 9.50 8.64
C LEU A 100 9.92 8.51 7.49
N ASP A 101 11.12 7.94 7.44
CA ASP A 101 11.47 6.92 6.44
C ASP A 101 10.57 5.68 6.55
N ASP A 102 10.28 5.22 7.77
CA ASP A 102 9.41 4.08 8.00
C ASP A 102 7.97 4.40 7.58
N ILE A 103 7.52 5.63 7.84
CA ILE A 103 6.21 6.12 7.41
C ILE A 103 6.10 6.09 5.89
N ILE A 104 7.09 6.62 5.17
CA ILE A 104 7.07 6.69 3.71
C ILE A 104 7.04 5.28 3.10
N VAL A 105 7.94 4.39 3.54
CA VAL A 105 8.02 3.02 3.00
C VAL A 105 6.74 2.25 3.24
N SER A 106 6.26 2.27 4.49
CA SER A 106 5.04 1.55 4.84
C SER A 106 3.80 2.13 4.14
N PHE A 107 3.73 3.45 3.94
CA PHE A 107 2.65 4.10 3.20
C PHE A 107 2.63 3.70 1.72
N VAL A 108 3.79 3.71 1.05
CA VAL A 108 3.90 3.27 -0.36
C VAL A 108 3.43 1.83 -0.52
N ILE A 109 3.83 0.94 0.39
CA ILE A 109 3.37 -0.45 0.40
C ILE A 109 1.84 -0.53 0.58
N MET A 110 1.28 0.24 1.52
CA MET A 110 -0.17 0.29 1.76
C MET A 110 -0.93 0.77 0.51
N ARG A 111 -0.46 1.82 -0.16
CA ARG A 111 -1.05 2.37 -1.39
C ARG A 111 -1.02 1.34 -2.52
N HIS A 112 0.14 0.72 -2.77
CA HIS A 112 0.27 -0.29 -3.81
C HIS A 112 -0.72 -1.46 -3.60
N GLN A 113 -0.83 -1.96 -2.37
CA GLN A 113 -1.77 -3.04 -2.05
C GLN A 113 -3.24 -2.64 -2.20
N GLU A 114 -3.57 -1.37 -1.95
CA GLU A 114 -4.92 -0.85 -2.19
C GLU A 114 -5.25 -0.80 -3.69
N MET A 115 -4.32 -0.32 -4.51
CA MET A 115 -4.49 -0.24 -5.96
C MET A 115 -4.62 -1.62 -6.61
N GLU A 116 -3.80 -2.58 -6.20
CA GLU A 116 -3.90 -3.98 -6.68
C GLU A 116 -5.24 -4.62 -6.31
N HIS A 117 -5.78 -4.30 -5.13
CA HIS A 117 -7.09 -4.80 -4.74
C HIS A 117 -8.21 -4.21 -5.59
N LYS A 118 -8.18 -2.90 -5.87
CA LYS A 118 -9.14 -2.27 -6.80
C LYS A 118 -9.13 -2.95 -8.16
N ARG A 119 -7.94 -3.20 -8.72
CA ARG A 119 -7.78 -3.90 -10.01
C ARG A 119 -8.40 -5.30 -9.99
N THR A 120 -8.25 -6.04 -8.89
CA THR A 120 -8.82 -7.38 -8.77
C THR A 120 -10.34 -7.32 -8.62
N THR A 121 -10.87 -6.44 -7.76
CA THR A 121 -12.32 -6.35 -7.51
C THR A 121 -13.10 -5.74 -8.68
N GLU A 122 -12.53 -4.76 -9.38
CA GLU A 122 -13.13 -4.19 -10.60
C GLU A 122 -13.00 -5.15 -11.79
N GLY A 123 -11.92 -5.95 -11.86
CA GLY A 123 -11.75 -7.02 -12.86
C GLY A 123 -12.58 -8.29 -12.59
N GLU A 124 -12.97 -8.55 -11.34
CA GLU A 124 -13.83 -9.68 -10.94
C GLU A 124 -15.33 -9.36 -10.96
N THR A 125 -15.74 -8.15 -11.37
CA THR A 125 -17.15 -7.85 -11.64
C THR A 125 -17.55 -8.48 -12.98
N PHE A 126 -17.54 -9.81 -13.05
CA PHE A 126 -18.08 -10.60 -14.15
C PHE A 126 -19.54 -10.97 -13.84
N ASP A 127 -20.40 -10.64 -14.80
CA ASP A 127 -21.84 -10.86 -14.92
C ASP A 127 -22.43 -12.02 -14.10
N ILE A 128 -23.15 -11.69 -13.03
CA ILE A 128 -24.29 -12.50 -12.55
C ILE A 128 -25.58 -11.73 -12.86
N ALA A 129 -25.79 -11.43 -14.13
CA ALA A 129 -27.11 -11.13 -14.67
C ALA A 129 -27.19 -11.85 -16.02
N GLY A 130 -27.96 -12.94 -16.05
CA GLY A 130 -28.03 -13.79 -17.22
C GLY A 130 -28.58 -13.07 -18.44
N GLN A 131 -27.81 -13.02 -19.53
CA GLN A 131 -28.35 -13.22 -20.87
C GLN A 131 -27.22 -13.56 -21.86
N ALA A 132 -27.45 -14.61 -22.66
CA ALA A 132 -26.53 -15.12 -23.65
C ALA A 132 -26.33 -14.13 -24.83
N GLY A 133 -25.07 -13.91 -25.24
CA GLY A 133 -24.69 -13.20 -26.48
C GLY A 133 -23.17 -13.11 -26.64
N PRO A 134 -22.60 -13.13 -27.88
CA PRO A 134 -21.32 -13.79 -28.14
C PRO A 134 -20.07 -12.93 -27.95
N VAL A 135 -19.02 -13.64 -27.57
CA VAL A 135 -17.60 -13.27 -27.45
C VAL A 135 -17.06 -12.52 -28.67
N ARG A 136 -16.35 -11.39 -28.47
CA ARG A 136 -15.32 -10.87 -29.39
C ARG A 136 -14.44 -9.79 -28.74
N GLY A 137 -13.12 -10.00 -28.79
CA GLY A 137 -12.15 -8.92 -28.92
C GLY A 137 -11.29 -8.59 -27.70
N VAL A 138 -10.23 -9.38 -27.49
CA VAL A 138 -9.07 -9.03 -26.65
C VAL A 138 -8.45 -7.71 -27.14
N THR A 139 -8.22 -6.75 -26.23
CA THR A 139 -7.29 -5.65 -26.46
C THR A 139 -6.24 -5.66 -25.36
N VAL A 140 -5.01 -6.01 -25.72
CA VAL A 140 -3.83 -5.92 -24.85
C VAL A 140 -3.21 -4.53 -25.05
N PRO A 141 -2.99 -3.71 -24.01
CA PRO A 141 -2.33 -2.42 -24.16
C PRO A 141 -0.82 -2.58 -24.43
N PRO A 142 -0.20 -1.59 -25.09
CA PRO A 142 1.16 -1.70 -25.62
C PRO A 142 2.21 -1.76 -24.52
N LYS A 143 3.23 -2.61 -24.77
CA LYS A 143 4.47 -2.67 -24.00
C LYS A 143 5.26 -1.40 -24.27
N TRP A 144 5.68 -0.72 -23.21
CA TRP A 144 6.64 0.37 -23.29
C TRP A 144 8.04 -0.26 -23.30
N THR A 145 8.74 -0.10 -24.43
CA THR A 145 10.20 -0.22 -24.55
C THR A 145 10.84 1.13 -24.36
#